data_AF-A0A7C6D9J3-F1
#
_entry.id   AF-A0A7C6D9J3-F1
#
_cell.length_a   1.000
_cell.length_b   1.000
_cell.length_c   1.000
_cell.angle_alpha   90.00
_cell.angle_beta   90.00
_cell.angle_gamma   90.00
#
_symmetry.space_group_name_H-M   'P 1'
#
loop_
_entity.id
_entity.type
_entity.pdbx_description
1 polymer ?
#
loop_
_entity_poly.entity_id
_entity_poly.type
_entity_poly.pdbx_seq_one_letter_code
_entity_poly.pdbx_strand_id
1 'polypeptide(L)'
;MRSRKQRKMNLNLVWAFIGLIAITFAVRQVEVIRVRNRLMQLESEIEYYMMLNTALEEQIETLGSEEYIEKTAREKLGLVMPGEVQYIPIKDGKGQ
;
A
#
# COMPACT_ATOMS: atom_id res chain seq x y z
N MET A 1 -13.01 70.81 5.66
CA MET A 1 -12.00 69.86 6.20
C MET A 1 -12.61 68.48 6.52
N ARG A 2 -13.11 67.71 5.52
CA ARG A 2 -13.71 66.37 5.72
C ARG A 2 -12.98 65.21 5.02
N SER A 3 -11.79 65.42 4.46
CA SER A 3 -11.15 64.47 3.54
C SER A 3 -10.19 63.45 4.18
N ARG A 4 -9.73 63.63 5.43
CA ARG A 4 -8.79 62.70 6.07
C ARG A 4 -9.45 61.48 6.70
N LYS A 5 -10.66 61.64 7.27
CA LYS A 5 -11.41 60.55 7.94
C LYS A 5 -12.02 59.57 6.93
N GLN A 6 -12.55 60.08 5.81
CA GLN A 6 -13.09 59.29 4.69
C GLN A 6 -12.01 58.39 4.05
N ARG A 7 -10.79 58.92 3.82
CA ARG A 7 -9.67 58.14 3.23
C ARG A 7 -9.21 56.98 4.12
N LYS A 8 -9.13 57.18 5.44
CA LYS A 8 -8.78 56.11 6.39
C LYS A 8 -9.89 55.05 6.50
N MET A 9 -11.16 55.47 6.44
CA MET A 9 -12.29 54.54 6.45
C MET A 9 -12.31 53.66 5.20
N ASN A 10 -12.03 54.23 4.02
CA ASN A 10 -11.92 53.47 2.78
C ASN A 10 -10.73 52.50 2.79
N LEU A 11 -9.60 52.89 3.41
CA LEU A 11 -8.42 52.02 3.54
C LEU A 11 -8.70 50.81 4.44
N ASN A 12 -9.41 51.01 5.55
CA ASN A 12 -9.81 49.91 6.44
C ASN A 12 -10.75 48.91 5.72
N LEU A 13 -11.64 49.42 4.87
CA LEU A 13 -12.57 48.61 4.07
C LEU A 13 -11.82 47.77 3.03
N VAL A 14 -10.79 48.33 2.40
CA VAL A 14 -9.90 47.59 1.48
C VAL A 14 -9.13 46.49 2.22
N TRP A 15 -8.58 46.78 3.41
CA TRP A 15 -7.91 45.75 4.22
C TRP A 15 -8.86 44.63 4.67
N ALA A 16 -10.09 44.97 5.05
CA ALA A 16 -11.11 43.98 5.39
C ALA A 16 -11.46 43.09 4.17
N PHE A 17 -11.55 43.68 2.98
CA PHE A 17 -11.81 42.94 1.74
C PHE A 17 -10.65 42.01 1.37
N ILE A 18 -9.41 42.47 1.48
CA ILE A 18 -8.21 41.63 1.28
C ILE A 18 -8.17 40.48 2.30
N GLY A 19 -8.47 40.76 3.57
CA GLY A 19 -8.55 39.73 4.61
C GLY A 19 -9.59 38.66 4.31
N LEU A 20 -10.77 39.06 3.80
CA LEU A 20 -11.83 38.13 3.40
C LEU A 20 -11.38 37.23 2.25
N ILE A 21 -10.73 37.78 1.23
CA ILE A 21 -10.17 36.99 0.12
C ILE A 21 -9.08 36.04 0.62
N ALA A 22 -8.18 36.51 1.49
CA ALA A 22 -7.12 35.66 2.04
C ALA A 22 -7.67 34.48 2.85
N ILE A 23 -8.72 34.70 3.67
CA ILE A 23 -9.37 33.64 4.46
C ILE A 23 -10.04 32.62 3.54
N THR A 24 -10.80 33.08 2.54
CA THR A 24 -11.47 32.16 1.61
C THR A 24 -10.46 31.32 0.82
N PHE A 25 -9.35 31.93 0.39
CA PHE A 25 -8.27 31.22 -0.27
C PHE A 25 -7.58 30.21 0.66
N ALA A 26 -7.29 30.59 1.90
CA ALA A 26 -6.66 29.70 2.88
C ALA A 26 -7.50 28.44 3.16
N VAL A 27 -8.83 28.59 3.33
CA VAL A 27 -9.73 27.44 3.55
C VAL A 27 -9.72 26.50 2.35
N ARG A 28 -9.77 27.03 1.12
CA ARG A 28 -9.70 26.22 -0.11
C ARG A 28 -8.37 25.48 -0.25
N GLN A 29 -7.26 26.11 0.12
CA GLN A 29 -5.94 25.47 0.06
C GLN A 29 -5.83 24.27 1.01
N VAL A 30 -6.47 24.31 2.17
CA VAL A 30 -6.51 23.15 3.10
C VAL A 30 -7.24 21.96 2.48
N GLU A 31 -8.35 22.19 1.79
CA GLU A 31 -9.09 21.12 1.09
C GLU A 31 -8.22 20.48 0.00
N VAL A 32 -7.55 21.29 -0.81
CA VAL A 32 -6.67 20.81 -1.88
C VAL A 32 -5.52 19.97 -1.32
N ILE A 33 -4.88 20.41 -0.23
CA ILE A 33 -3.80 19.65 0.42
C ILE A 33 -4.32 18.30 0.94
N ARG A 34 -5.49 18.26 1.58
CA ARG A 34 -6.07 16.98 2.04
C ARG A 34 -6.34 16.02 0.89
N VAL A 35 -6.93 16.51 -0.20
CA VAL A 35 -7.22 15.67 -1.37
C VAL A 35 -5.94 15.14 -1.98
N ARG A 36 -4.91 15.98 -2.14
CA ARG A 36 -3.58 15.56 -2.63
C ARG A 36 -2.94 14.50 -1.74
N ASN A 37 -2.97 14.68 -0.42
CA ASN A 37 -2.43 13.68 0.50
C ASN A 37 -3.16 12.35 0.40
N ARG A 38 -4.49 12.39 0.24
CA ARG A 38 -5.29 11.19 0.03
C ARG A 38 -4.96 10.50 -1.28
N LEU A 39 -4.75 11.25 -2.36
CA LEU A 39 -4.32 10.69 -3.65
C LEU A 39 -2.97 9.98 -3.53
N MET A 40 -1.98 10.61 -2.91
CA MET A 40 -0.66 9.99 -2.71
C MET A 40 -0.75 8.70 -1.88
N GLN A 41 -1.60 8.67 -0.84
CA GLN A 41 -1.84 7.46 -0.05
C GLN A 41 -2.45 6.35 -0.89
N LEU A 42 -3.50 6.66 -1.67
CA LEU A 42 -4.15 5.68 -2.54
C LEU A 42 -3.20 5.15 -3.63
N GLU A 43 -2.39 6.02 -4.23
CA GLU A 43 -1.37 5.60 -5.21
C GLU A 43 -0.37 4.62 -4.58
N SER A 44 0.12 4.91 -3.38
CA SER A 44 1.04 4.00 -2.67
C SER A 44 0.39 2.66 -2.31
N GLU A 45 -0.90 2.67 -1.98
CA GLU A 45 -1.66 1.45 -1.66
C GLU A 45 -1.89 0.60 -2.92
N ILE A 46 -2.19 1.22 -4.06
CA ILE A 46 -2.30 0.54 -5.36
C ILE A 46 -0.97 -0.11 -5.71
N GLU A 47 0.15 0.63 -5.61
CA GLU A 47 1.47 0.10 -5.92
C GLU A 47 1.83 -1.10 -5.02
N TYR A 48 1.54 -0.99 -3.72
CA TYR A 48 1.70 -2.10 -2.78
C TYR A 48 0.91 -3.34 -3.18
N TYR A 49 -0.39 -3.20 -3.48
CA TYR A 49 -1.21 -4.34 -3.87
C TYR A 49 -0.84 -4.91 -5.24
N MET A 50 -0.37 -4.07 -6.18
CA MET A 50 0.15 -4.55 -7.46
C MET A 50 1.37 -5.44 -7.25
N MET A 51 2.35 -4.99 -6.46
CA MET A 51 3.52 -5.80 -6.13
C MET A 51 3.13 -7.10 -5.43
N LEU A 52 2.20 -7.04 -4.48
CA LEU A 52 1.72 -8.22 -3.77
C LEU A 52 1.03 -9.19 -4.73
N ASN A 53 0.20 -8.71 -5.64
CA ASN A 53 -0.48 -9.55 -6.61
C ASN A 53 0.51 -10.26 -7.53
N THR A 54 1.49 -9.53 -8.08
CA THR A 54 2.55 -10.14 -8.92
C THR A 54 3.33 -11.21 -8.15
N ALA A 55 3.70 -10.94 -6.89
CA ALA A 55 4.40 -11.94 -6.06
C ALA A 55 3.53 -13.17 -5.75
N LEU A 56 2.21 -13.00 -5.63
CA LEU A 56 1.26 -14.11 -5.44
C LEU A 56 1.07 -14.92 -6.73
N GLU A 57 0.99 -14.24 -7.88
CA GLU A 57 0.91 -14.89 -9.20
C GLU A 57 2.14 -15.77 -9.46
N GLU A 58 3.34 -15.26 -9.16
CA GLU A 58 4.59 -16.05 -9.25
C GLU A 58 4.59 -17.26 -8.30
N GLN A 59 4.09 -17.09 -7.07
CA GLN A 59 3.91 -18.22 -6.14
C GLN A 59 2.92 -19.25 -6.66
N ILE A 60 1.81 -18.83 -7.26
CA ILE A 60 0.84 -19.76 -7.86
C ILE A 60 1.48 -20.53 -9.02
N GLU A 61 2.24 -19.85 -9.88
CA GLU A 61 2.92 -20.49 -11.01
C GLU A 61 3.95 -21.53 -10.54
N THR A 62 4.78 -21.19 -9.55
CA THR A 62 5.76 -22.11 -8.98
C THR A 62 5.11 -23.33 -8.32
N LEU A 63 4.03 -23.14 -7.56
CA LEU A 63 3.26 -24.22 -6.93
C LEU A 63 2.51 -25.09 -7.96
N GLY A 64 2.10 -24.50 -9.08
CA GLY A 64 1.42 -25.17 -10.19
C GLY A 64 2.35 -25.89 -11.17
N SER A 65 3.66 -25.72 -11.05
CA SER A 65 4.63 -26.39 -11.92
C SER A 65 4.59 -27.92 -11.74
N GLU A 66 4.74 -28.66 -12.84
CA GLU A 66 4.74 -30.14 -12.81
C GLU A 66 5.79 -30.69 -11.84
N GLU A 67 6.96 -30.06 -11.77
CA GLU A 67 8.05 -30.43 -10.85
C GLU A 67 7.63 -30.30 -9.38
N TYR A 68 6.96 -29.20 -9.01
CA TYR A 68 6.50 -29.00 -7.63
C TYR A 68 5.35 -29.96 -7.28
N ILE A 69 4.44 -30.19 -8.23
CA ILE A 69 3.33 -31.15 -8.07
C ILE A 69 3.88 -32.56 -7.90
N GLU A 70 4.81 -33.00 -8.75
CA GLU A 70 5.43 -34.32 -8.68
C GLU A 70 6.19 -34.50 -7.37
N LYS A 71 7.01 -33.52 -6.98
CA LYS A 71 7.74 -33.53 -5.71
C LYS A 71 6.79 -33.64 -4.51
N THR A 72 5.73 -32.83 -4.49
CA THR A 72 4.73 -32.84 -3.41
C THR A 72 3.97 -34.18 -3.37
N ALA A 73 3.62 -34.73 -4.54
CA ALA A 73 2.99 -36.05 -4.64
C ALA A 73 3.92 -37.15 -4.13
N ARG A 74 5.21 -37.11 -4.49
CA ARG A 74 6.23 -38.05 -4.02
C ARG A 74 6.37 -38.02 -2.50
N GLU A 75 6.52 -36.82 -1.91
CA GLU A 75 6.62 -36.65 -0.47
C GLU A 75 5.36 -37.15 0.27
N LYS A 76 4.16 -36.81 -0.22
CA LYS A 76 2.90 -37.22 0.42
C LYS A 76 2.57 -38.70 0.27
N LEU A 77 2.94 -39.31 -0.86
CA LEU A 77 2.68 -40.73 -1.14
C LEU A 77 3.83 -41.63 -0.67
N GLY A 78 4.92 -41.05 -0.15
CA GLY A 78 6.12 -41.80 0.25
C GLY A 78 6.85 -42.45 -0.94
N LEU A 79 6.72 -41.87 -2.14
CA LEU A 79 7.35 -42.35 -3.36
C LEU A 79 8.74 -41.70 -3.53
N VAL A 80 9.68 -42.44 -4.11
CA VAL A 80 11.04 -41.97 -4.43
C VAL A 80 11.27 -42.04 -5.94
N MET A 81 12.21 -41.27 -6.49
CA MET A 81 12.49 -41.34 -7.93
C MET A 81 13.11 -42.70 -8.32
N PRO A 82 12.93 -43.14 -9.57
CA PRO A 82 13.65 -44.30 -10.09
C PRO A 82 15.16 -44.14 -9.90
N GLY A 83 15.77 -44.99 -9.07
CA GLY A 83 17.20 -44.93 -8.73
C GLY A 83 17.54 -44.34 -7.35
N GLU A 84 16.55 -43.82 -6.61
CA GLU A 84 16.72 -43.38 -5.22
C GLU A 84 16.38 -44.52 -4.23
N VAL A 85 17.11 -44.58 -3.10
CA VAL A 85 16.91 -45.58 -2.04
C VAL A 85 16.13 -44.97 -0.89
N GLN A 86 14.97 -45.54 -0.54
CA GLN A 86 14.16 -45.10 0.59
C GLN A 86 14.78 -45.53 1.92
N TYR A 87 15.11 -44.57 2.80
CA TYR A 87 15.55 -44.85 4.17
C TYR A 87 14.37 -44.72 5.13
N ILE A 88 13.96 -45.85 5.73
CA ILE A 88 12.95 -45.86 6.80
C ILE A 88 13.71 -45.87 8.14
N PRO A 89 13.65 -44.80 8.95
CA PRO A 89 14.28 -44.81 10.26
C PRO A 89 13.55 -45.81 11.16
N ILE A 90 14.18 -46.97 11.39
CA ILE A 90 13.70 -47.93 12.37
C ILE A 90 14.01 -47.32 13.74
N LYS A 91 12.97 -46.94 14.47
CA LYS A 91 13.12 -46.58 15.88
C LYS A 91 13.44 -47.89 16.61
N ASP A 92 14.72 -48.13 16.89
CA ASP A 92 15.14 -49.29 17.67
C ASP A 92 14.34 -49.32 18.97
N GLY A 93 13.50 -50.33 19.09
CA GLY A 93 12.71 -50.61 20.28
C GLY A 93 13.60 -51.04 21.43
N LYS A 94 14.36 -50.11 21.99
CA LYS A 94 14.84 -50.23 23.37
C LYS A 94 13.74 -49.66 24.26
N GLY A 95 12.88 -50.57 24.71
CA GLY A 95 11.95 -50.30 25.78
C GLY A 95 12.67 -49.68 26.98
N GLN A 96 12.11 -48.59 27.46
CA GLN A 96 12.11 -48.20 28.86
C GLN A 96 10.64 -48.10 29.28
#